data_AF-A0A0G4LK16-F1
#
_entry.id   AF-A0A0G4LK16-F1
#
_cell.length_a   1.000
_cell.length_b   1.000
_cell.length_c   1.000
_cell.angle_alpha   90.00
_cell.angle_beta   90.00
_cell.angle_gamma   90.00
#
_symmetry.space_group_name_H-M   'P 1'
#
loop_
_entity.id
_entity.type
_entity.pdbx_description
1 polymer ?
#
loop_
_entity_poly.entity_id
_entity_poly.type
_entity_poly.pdbx_seq_one_letter_code
_entity_poly.pdbx_strand_id
1 'polypeptide(L)'
;QLSFGIVLGELVPNKMRGPIVTIVFLSSLPFAVFGPVIARSLFNNTSSKWRWSYFMGDILGAASLVLYYFFYHPPTYSQLHVQGKTRWQMTKDLDFVGIFLYVSGCVLFLIGLSWGGVAHPWASAATLCTLLIGLALMVSFVVY
;
A
#
# COMPACT_ATOMS: atom_id res chain seq x y z
N GLN A 1 -1.84 4.78 -0.12
CA GLN A 1 -2.10 4.42 -1.54
C GLN A 1 -3.39 3.61 -1.71
N LEU A 2 -3.70 2.65 -0.84
CA LEU A 2 -4.93 1.84 -0.95
C LEU A 2 -6.24 2.64 -0.81
N SER A 3 -6.27 3.67 0.05
CA SER A 3 -7.44 4.53 0.27
C SER A 3 -7.89 5.30 -0.98
N PHE A 4 -6.95 5.63 -1.86
CA PHE A 4 -7.20 6.46 -3.05
C PHE A 4 -8.21 5.81 -4.02
N GLY A 5 -8.08 4.51 -4.28
CA GLY A 5 -8.96 3.80 -5.20
C GLY A 5 -10.42 3.75 -4.71
N ILE A 6 -10.60 3.62 -3.39
CA ILE A 6 -11.92 3.58 -2.76
C ILE A 6 -12.55 4.96 -2.80
N VAL A 7 -11.81 5.99 -2.37
CA VAL A 7 -12.28 7.38 -2.31
C VAL A 7 -12.67 7.93 -3.68
N LEU A 8 -11.85 7.68 -4.72
CA LEU A 8 -12.23 8.06 -6.08
C LEU A 8 -13.43 7.26 -6.60
N GLY A 9 -13.55 6.00 -6.21
CA GLY A 9 -14.71 5.17 -6.53
C GLY A 9 -16.01 5.76 -5.96
N GLU A 10 -15.96 6.33 -4.77
CA GLU A 10 -17.11 6.96 -4.11
C GLU A 10 -17.42 8.36 -4.67
N LEU A 11 -16.39 9.16 -4.98
CA LEU A 11 -16.55 10.54 -5.44
C LEU A 11 -16.89 10.67 -6.93
N VAL A 12 -16.54 9.68 -7.75
CA VAL A 12 -16.59 9.78 -9.22
C VAL A 12 -17.57 8.77 -9.84
N PRO A 13 -18.50 9.20 -10.72
CA PRO A 13 -19.38 8.31 -11.47
C PRO A 13 -18.63 7.32 -12.36
N ASN A 14 -19.10 6.08 -12.45
CA ASN A 14 -18.37 4.97 -13.11
C ASN A 14 -17.88 5.29 -14.53
N LYS A 15 -18.65 6.05 -15.31
CA LYS A 15 -18.32 6.45 -16.69
C LYS A 15 -17.08 7.36 -16.79
N MET A 16 -16.79 8.14 -15.74
CA MET A 16 -15.68 9.10 -15.72
C MET A 16 -14.52 8.69 -14.82
N ARG A 17 -14.61 7.53 -14.15
CA ARG A 17 -13.57 7.04 -13.24
C ARG A 17 -12.22 6.90 -13.94
N GLY A 18 -12.18 6.31 -15.14
CA GLY A 18 -10.94 6.13 -15.90
C GLY A 18 -10.18 7.44 -16.13
N PRO A 19 -10.78 8.42 -16.82
CA PRO A 19 -10.13 9.72 -17.06
C PRO A 19 -9.70 10.44 -15.78
N ILE A 20 -10.53 10.45 -14.73
CA ILE A 20 -10.19 11.15 -13.48
C ILE A 20 -9.05 10.45 -12.74
N VAL A 21 -9.06 9.11 -12.68
CA VAL A 21 -7.94 8.34 -12.11
C VAL A 21 -6.64 8.65 -12.87
N THR A 22 -6.68 8.70 -14.20
CA THR A 22 -5.50 9.06 -15.01
C THR A 22 -5.01 10.47 -14.71
N ILE A 23 -5.88 11.47 -14.62
CA ILE A 23 -5.51 12.85 -14.30
C ILE A 23 -4.86 12.95 -12.92
N VAL A 24 -5.39 12.24 -11.92
CA VAL A 24 -4.80 12.23 -10.58
C VAL A 24 -3.46 11.48 -10.55
N PHE A 25 -3.29 10.40 -11.30
CA PHE A 25 -1.97 9.78 -11.43
C PHE A 25 -0.98 10.70 -12.16
N LEU A 26 -1.44 11.45 -13.16
CA LEU A 26 -0.61 12.39 -13.89
C LEU A 26 -0.06 13.49 -12.97
N SER A 27 -0.84 13.94 -11.98
CA SER A 27 -0.38 14.95 -11.02
C SER A 27 0.77 14.47 -10.13
N SER A 28 1.01 13.15 -10.03
CA SER A 28 2.14 12.59 -9.28
C SER A 28 3.47 12.60 -10.05
N LEU A 29 3.44 12.73 -11.38
CA LEU A 29 4.63 12.73 -12.24
C LEU A 29 5.68 13.79 -11.86
N PRO A 30 5.34 15.07 -11.67
CA PRO A 30 6.35 16.07 -11.28
C PRO A 30 7.05 15.69 -9.97
N PHE A 31 6.32 15.14 -9.00
CA PHE A 31 6.92 14.70 -7.73
C PHE A 31 7.85 13.51 -7.92
N ALA A 32 7.51 12.56 -8.80
CA ALA A 32 8.38 11.43 -9.12
C ALA A 32 9.68 11.86 -9.81
N VAL A 33 9.61 12.85 -10.71
CA VAL A 33 10.77 13.34 -11.47
C VAL A 33 11.65 14.27 -10.62
N PHE A 34 11.05 15.24 -9.93
CA PHE A 34 11.80 16.25 -9.19
C PHE A 34 12.14 15.83 -7.76
N GLY A 35 11.45 14.84 -7.19
CA GLY A 35 11.69 14.34 -5.84
C GLY A 35 13.16 14.03 -5.53
N PRO A 36 13.87 13.22 -6.35
CA PRO A 36 15.29 12.93 -6.15
C PRO A 36 16.19 14.17 -6.25
N VAL A 37 15.88 15.10 -7.15
CA VAL A 37 16.66 16.34 -7.34
C VAL A 37 16.52 17.26 -6.12
N ILE A 38 15.30 17.42 -5.61
CA ILE A 38 15.00 18.20 -4.41
C ILE A 38 15.68 17.56 -3.18
N ALA A 39 15.55 16.25 -3.02
CA ALA A 39 16.19 15.52 -1.93
C ALA A 39 17.72 15.67 -1.94
N ARG A 40 18.34 15.61 -3.14
CA ARG A 40 19.78 15.81 -3.30
C ARG A 40 20.21 17.25 -2.98
N SER A 41 19.42 18.24 -3.38
CA SER A 41 19.70 19.64 -3.07
C SER A 41 19.64 19.92 -1.55
N LEU A 42 18.64 19.36 -0.87
CA LEU A 42 18.50 19.48 0.59
C LEU A 42 19.64 18.81 1.36
N PHE A 43 20.14 17.68 0.85
CA PHE A 43 21.30 17.02 1.44
C PHE A 43 22.56 17.90 1.39
N ASN A 44 22.78 18.60 0.29
CA ASN A 44 23.98 19.42 0.08
C ASN A 44 23.91 20.79 0.75
N ASN A 45 22.71 21.40 0.82
CA ASN A 45 22.55 22.81 1.20
C ASN A 45 22.01 23.02 2.62
N THR A 46 21.67 21.97 3.37
CA THR A 46 21.01 22.11 4.67
C THR A 46 21.73 21.36 5.79
N SER A 47 21.91 21.99 6.96
CA SER A 47 22.61 21.41 8.12
C SER A 47 22.01 20.08 8.60
N SER A 48 20.68 19.91 8.45
CA SER A 48 19.97 18.66 8.82
C SER A 48 19.99 17.58 7.71
N LYS A 49 20.68 17.83 6.58
CA LYS A 49 20.93 16.90 5.47
C LYS A 49 19.68 16.11 5.06
N TRP A 50 19.75 14.78 5.16
CA TRP A 50 18.72 13.84 4.72
C TRP A 50 17.42 13.89 5.53
N ARG A 51 17.43 14.44 6.77
CA ARG A 51 16.24 14.46 7.64
C ARG A 51 15.11 15.31 7.06
N TRP A 52 15.45 16.36 6.32
CA TRP A 52 14.46 17.19 5.62
C TRP A 52 13.67 16.40 4.58
N SER A 53 14.21 15.32 4.02
CA SER A 53 13.46 14.44 3.13
C SER A 53 12.28 13.77 3.84
N TYR A 54 12.44 13.41 5.11
CA TYR A 54 11.36 12.84 5.93
C TYR A 54 10.37 13.91 6.37
N PHE A 55 10.86 15.07 6.81
CA PHE A 55 9.98 16.17 7.22
C PHE A 55 9.08 16.69 6.09
N MET A 56 9.56 16.76 4.85
CA MET A 56 8.70 17.10 3.71
C MET A 56 7.58 16.08 3.51
N GLY A 57 7.91 14.78 3.64
CA GLY A 57 6.91 13.70 3.58
C GLY A 57 5.86 13.85 4.68
N ASP A 58 6.29 14.11 5.91
CA ASP A 58 5.41 14.33 7.06
C ASP A 58 4.53 15.58 6.89
N ILE A 59 5.08 16.69 6.38
CA ILE A 59 4.32 17.91 6.10
C ILE A 59 3.25 17.66 5.04
N LEU A 60 3.60 16.99 3.95
CA LEU A 60 2.63 16.65 2.90
C LEU A 60 1.57 15.66 3.40
N GLY A 61 1.97 14.70 4.24
CA GLY A 61 1.06 13.76 4.90
C GLY A 61 0.09 14.47 5.84
N ALA A 62 0.58 15.38 6.67
CA ALA A 62 -0.23 16.19 7.59
C ALA A 62 -1.18 17.11 6.83
N ALA A 63 -0.70 17.79 5.77
CA ALA A 63 -1.55 18.62 4.91
C ALA A 63 -2.65 17.79 4.24
N SER A 64 -2.31 16.59 3.76
CA SER A 64 -3.28 15.66 3.17
C SER A 64 -4.33 15.22 4.19
N LEU A 65 -3.93 14.95 5.43
CA LEU A 65 -4.84 14.58 6.52
C LEU A 65 -5.80 15.72 6.87
N VAL A 66 -5.31 16.95 6.92
CA VAL A 66 -6.15 18.15 7.14
C VAL A 66 -7.16 18.33 6.00
N LEU A 67 -6.70 18.23 4.75
CA LEU A 67 -7.58 18.31 3.57
C LEU A 67 -8.64 17.21 3.60
N TYR A 68 -8.26 15.99 3.95
CA TYR A 68 -9.18 14.88 4.06
C TYR A 68 -10.24 15.14 5.15
N TYR A 69 -9.83 15.64 6.31
CA TYR A 69 -10.75 15.96 7.40
C TYR A 69 -11.81 17.01 7.02
N PHE A 70 -11.43 18.04 6.26
CA PHE A 70 -12.34 19.14 5.89
C PHE A 70 -13.15 18.90 4.62
N PHE A 71 -12.57 18.25 3.61
CA PHE A 71 -13.17 18.17 2.27
C PHE A 71 -13.74 16.80 1.95
N TYR A 72 -13.27 15.73 2.59
CA TYR A 72 -13.80 14.40 2.37
C TYR A 72 -14.96 14.13 3.32
N HIS A 73 -16.17 14.16 2.76
CA HIS A 73 -17.39 13.78 3.45
C HIS A 73 -17.77 12.37 2.98
N PRO A 74 -17.33 11.31 3.68
CA PRO A 74 -17.65 9.95 3.27
C PRO A 74 -19.17 9.73 3.31
N PRO A 75 -19.73 8.99 2.34
CA PRO A 75 -21.11 8.53 2.45
C PRO A 75 -21.29 7.72 3.75
N THR A 76 -22.40 7.98 4.46
CA THR A 76 -22.67 7.34 5.75
C THR A 76 -22.75 5.82 5.58
N TYR A 77 -22.43 5.05 6.63
CA TYR A 77 -22.50 3.57 6.63
C TYR A 77 -23.86 3.05 6.09
N SER A 78 -24.97 3.77 6.25
CA SER A 78 -26.27 3.40 5.68
C SER A 78 -26.35 3.47 4.14
N GLN A 79 -25.55 4.32 3.50
CA GLN A 79 -25.57 4.55 2.04
C GLN A 79 -24.70 3.54 1.29
N LEU A 80 -23.62 3.04 1.90
CA LEU A 80 -22.79 1.97 1.31
C LEU A 80 -23.43 0.57 1.44
N HIS A 81 -24.27 0.36 2.45
CA HIS A 81 -24.78 -0.96 2.81
C HIS A 81 -26.23 -1.18 2.37
N VAL A 82 -26.42 -1.43 1.07
CA VAL A 82 -27.70 -1.77 0.45
C VAL A 82 -28.35 -3.04 1.05
N GLN A 83 -27.59 -3.86 1.81
CA GLN A 83 -28.05 -5.16 2.34
C GLN A 83 -28.19 -5.26 3.88
N GLY A 84 -28.03 -4.17 4.65
CA GLY A 84 -28.32 -4.18 6.09
C GLY A 84 -27.48 -5.14 6.96
N LYS A 85 -26.41 -5.72 6.44
CA LYS A 85 -25.51 -6.59 7.21
C LYS A 85 -24.82 -5.80 8.33
N THR A 86 -24.75 -6.40 9.51
CA THR A 86 -23.98 -5.84 10.64
C THR A 86 -22.47 -5.95 10.37
N ARG A 87 -21.67 -5.04 10.95
CA ARG A 87 -20.19 -5.07 10.84
C ARG A 87 -19.60 -6.46 11.11
N TRP A 88 -20.20 -7.18 12.06
CA TRP A 88 -19.77 -8.52 12.46
C TRP A 88 -20.09 -9.62 11.44
N GLN A 89 -21.20 -9.49 10.70
CA GLN A 89 -21.54 -10.42 9.62
C GLN A 89 -20.57 -10.25 8.45
N MET A 90 -20.18 -9.01 8.13
CA MET A 90 -19.18 -8.75 7.07
C MET A 90 -17.82 -9.31 7.41
N THR A 91 -17.38 -9.19 8.68
CA THR A 91 -16.11 -9.78 9.08
C THR A 91 -16.14 -11.30 8.94
N LYS A 92 -17.27 -11.97 9.20
CA LYS A 92 -17.39 -13.42 9.03
C LYS A 92 -17.40 -13.86 7.57
N ASP A 93 -17.84 -13.00 6.66
CA ASP A 93 -17.85 -13.28 5.22
C ASP A 93 -16.44 -13.16 4.60
N LEU A 94 -15.44 -12.65 5.34
CA LEU A 94 -14.05 -12.57 4.87
C LEU A 94 -13.39 -13.96 4.88
N ASP A 95 -12.69 -14.28 3.79
CA ASP A 95 -11.86 -15.47 3.70
C ASP A 95 -10.54 -15.26 4.45
N PHE A 96 -10.59 -15.42 5.77
CA PHE A 96 -9.41 -15.28 6.64
C PHE A 96 -8.32 -16.31 6.32
N VAL A 97 -8.70 -17.51 5.87
CA VAL A 97 -7.74 -18.58 5.57
C VAL A 97 -6.99 -18.25 4.30
N GLY A 98 -7.69 -17.87 3.23
CA GLY A 98 -7.05 -17.44 1.99
C GLY A 98 -6.17 -16.22 2.19
N ILE A 99 -6.65 -15.21 2.94
CA ILE A 99 -5.85 -14.02 3.30
C ILE A 99 -4.58 -14.44 4.06
N PHE A 100 -4.69 -15.33 5.04
CA PHE A 100 -3.53 -15.79 5.82
C PHE A 100 -2.53 -16.54 4.94
N LEU A 101 -2.98 -17.50 4.12
CA LEU A 101 -2.12 -18.27 3.22
C LEU A 101 -1.38 -17.37 2.23
N TYR A 102 -2.09 -16.41 1.63
CA TYR A 102 -1.52 -15.48 0.68
C TYR A 102 -0.50 -14.53 1.33
N VAL A 103 -0.87 -13.88 2.44
CA VAL A 103 -0.01 -12.90 3.12
C VAL A 103 1.23 -13.57 3.70
N SER A 104 1.06 -14.68 4.44
CA SER A 104 2.19 -15.41 5.02
C SER A 104 3.10 -16.00 3.96
N GLY A 105 2.54 -16.57 2.89
CA GLY A 105 3.30 -17.08 1.75
C GLY A 105 4.14 -16.01 1.07
N CYS A 106 3.54 -14.86 0.74
CA CYS A 106 4.25 -13.74 0.13
C CYS A 106 5.36 -13.21 1.02
N VAL A 107 5.09 -13.00 2.32
CA VAL A 107 6.07 -12.47 3.26
C VAL A 107 7.26 -13.41 3.40
N LEU A 108 7.03 -14.70 3.62
CA LEU A 108 8.12 -15.69 3.76
C LEU A 108 8.95 -15.83 2.48
N PHE A 109 8.28 -15.85 1.32
CA PHE A 109 8.97 -15.91 0.03
C PHE A 109 9.86 -14.69 -0.22
N LEU A 110 9.33 -13.48 0.04
CA LEU A 110 10.08 -12.23 -0.12
C LEU A 110 11.22 -12.10 0.89
N ILE A 111 11.05 -12.57 2.13
CA ILE A 111 12.13 -12.62 3.12
C ILE A 111 13.24 -13.56 2.65
N GLY A 112 12.90 -14.75 2.15
CA GLY A 112 13.87 -15.69 1.60
C GLY A 112 14.69 -15.06 0.46
N LEU A 113 14.03 -14.36 -0.47
CA LEU A 113 14.70 -13.62 -1.55
C LEU A 113 15.60 -12.49 -1.04
N SER A 114 15.16 -11.76 -0.02
CA SER A 114 15.91 -10.63 0.56
C SER A 114 17.16 -11.09 1.30
N TRP A 115 17.09 -12.23 1.98
CA TRP A 115 18.22 -12.77 2.75
C TRP A 115 19.25 -13.51 1.87
N GLY A 116 18.81 -14.08 0.75
CA GLY A 116 19.65 -14.84 -0.17
C GLY A 116 20.85 -14.03 -0.68
N GLY A 117 22.06 -14.42 -0.25
CA GLY A 117 23.31 -13.80 -0.70
C GLY A 117 23.66 -12.47 -0.03
N VAL A 118 22.79 -11.96 0.86
CA VAL A 118 23.05 -10.73 1.63
C VAL A 118 23.26 -11.05 3.11
N ALA A 119 22.25 -11.60 3.77
CA ALA A 119 22.28 -11.93 5.20
C ALA A 119 22.67 -13.39 5.46
N HIS A 120 22.22 -14.30 4.58
CA HIS A 120 22.54 -15.72 4.66
C HIS A 120 22.92 -16.26 3.27
N PRO A 121 23.84 -17.24 3.18
CA PRO A 121 24.12 -17.92 1.93
C PRO A 121 22.86 -18.53 1.32
N TRP A 122 22.78 -18.56 -0.02
CA TRP A 122 21.64 -19.16 -0.74
C TRP A 122 21.37 -20.61 -0.35
N ALA A 123 22.44 -21.37 -0.07
CA ALA A 123 22.35 -22.77 0.35
C ALA A 123 22.06 -22.94 1.86
N SER A 124 21.83 -21.85 2.60
CA SER A 124 21.54 -21.94 4.03
C SER A 124 20.12 -22.45 4.27
N ALA A 125 19.95 -23.17 5.39
CA ALA A 125 18.63 -23.65 5.80
C ALA A 125 17.64 -22.51 5.99
N ALA A 126 18.07 -21.36 6.53
CA ALA A 126 17.18 -20.21 6.75
C ALA A 126 16.60 -19.66 5.44
N THR A 127 17.43 -19.50 4.41
CA THR A 127 17.00 -19.00 3.09
C THR A 127 16.12 -20.02 2.38
N LEU A 128 16.51 -21.30 2.35
CA LEU A 128 15.74 -22.33 1.65
C LEU A 128 14.40 -22.62 2.32
N CYS A 129 14.35 -22.70 3.65
CA CYS A 129 13.09 -22.94 4.36
C CYS A 129 12.09 -21.82 4.13
N THR A 130 12.50 -20.55 4.25
CA THR A 130 11.60 -19.40 4.04
C THR A 130 11.10 -19.33 2.59
N LEU A 131 11.96 -19.62 1.61
CA LEU A 131 11.60 -19.62 0.20
C LEU A 131 10.63 -20.77 -0.16
N LEU A 132 10.93 -22.00 0.27
CA LEU A 132 10.13 -23.18 -0.04
C LEU A 132 8.80 -23.19 0.71
N ILE A 133 8.79 -22.80 1.98
CA ILE A 133 7.54 -22.69 2.76
C ILE A 133 6.67 -21.56 2.21
N GLY A 134 7.28 -20.41 1.87
CA GLY A 134 6.56 -19.31 1.22
C GLY A 134 5.90 -19.75 -0.08
N LEU A 135 6.63 -20.46 -0.93
CA LEU A 135 6.11 -21.00 -2.19
C LEU A 135 5.00 -22.05 -1.95
N ALA A 136 5.19 -22.96 -1.00
CA ALA A 136 4.19 -23.97 -0.66
C ALA A 136 2.87 -23.35 -0.16
N LEU A 137 2.95 -22.30 0.66
CA LEU A 137 1.76 -21.56 1.13
C LEU A 137 1.06 -20.84 -0.02
N MET A 138 1.80 -20.26 -0.96
CA MET A 138 1.21 -19.64 -2.16
C MET A 138 0.54 -20.67 -3.07
N VAL A 139 1.15 -21.85 -3.28
CA VAL A 139 0.50 -22.95 -4.02
C VAL A 139 -0.74 -23.44 -3.28
N SER A 140 -0.68 -23.54 -1.94
CA SER A 140 -1.82 -23.93 -1.13
C SER A 140 -2.98 -22.94 -1.25
N PHE A 141 -2.69 -21.64 -1.34
CA PHE A 141 -3.68 -20.61 -1.61
C PHE A 141 -4.33 -20.74 -3.00
N VAL A 142 -3.59 -21.18 -4.01
CA VAL A 142 -4.15 -21.39 -5.37
C VAL A 142 -5.05 -22.63 -5.43
N VAL A 143 -4.76 -23.64 -4.62
CA VAL A 143 -5.51 -24.91 -4.58
C VAL A 143 -6.74 -24.82 -3.65
N TYR A 144 -6.67 -23.99 -2.61
CA TYR A 144 -7.75 -23.69 -1.67
C TYR A 144 -8.88 -22.90 -2.34
#